data_AF-A0A364JSN4-F1
#
_entry.id   AF-A0A364JSN4-F1
#
_cell.length_a   1.000
_cell.length_b   1.000
_cell.length_c   1.000
_cell.angle_alpha   90.00
_cell.angle_beta   90.00
_cell.angle_gamma   90.00
#
_symmetry.space_group_name_H-M   'P 1'
#
loop_
_entity.id
_entity.type
_entity.pdbx_description
1 polymer ?
#
loop_
_entity_poly.entity_id
_entity_poly.type
_entity_poly.pdbx_seq_one_letter_code
_entity_poly.pdbx_strand_id
1 'polypeptide(L)'
;MNIHVNADLNPASIAAAAAVIGHNSQAEWSSGHIPLAPYEPTDEIEAVVDELVALHRERQFVLKNKTKLILAQKAAARSMLCTDADFEEDTNTDKVTAFGRKKVKLSKAAEKRVDTAIAAALEEIKSGQIVSRLAATIRHFPASIENFEKQDEEIKKVMTKLVKHLPVYPWVKSVKGFGDISFATIVGECGDIGSYKSVAAVWKRLGLAVMNGKRQGAPGEGATAQDWIAHGYNRQRRAVSWNARQQVIGGMGKWRPAYGCDLLHASYYQRVYAERARYESEKLGLPVERNEKTGNESYKMHAANRAHRYVEKRLIKHLYLEWRRAA
;
A
#
# COMPACT_ATOMS: atom_id res chain seq x y z
N MET A 1 4.88 -4.06 49.16
CA MET A 1 5.00 -2.59 49.15
C MET A 1 4.73 -2.14 47.71
N ASN A 2 3.48 -1.80 47.40
CA ASN A 2 3.06 -1.46 46.03
C ASN A 2 3.47 -0.02 45.73
N ILE A 3 4.41 0.17 44.81
CA ILE A 3 4.77 1.48 44.29
C ILE A 3 3.84 1.76 43.10
N HIS A 4 2.74 2.47 43.36
CA HIS A 4 1.95 3.10 42.30
C HIS A 4 2.74 4.26 41.73
N VAL A 5 3.32 4.07 40.54
CA VAL A 5 3.86 5.17 39.74
C VAL A 5 2.70 5.72 38.90
N ASN A 6 2.04 6.76 39.39
CA ASN A 6 1.17 7.59 38.57
C ASN A 6 2.07 8.39 37.62
N ALA A 7 2.24 7.90 36.39
CA ALA A 7 2.90 8.65 35.34
C ALA A 7 1.94 9.75 34.87
N ASP A 8 2.25 10.98 35.26
CA ASP A 8 1.49 12.17 34.91
C ASP A 8 1.60 12.42 33.39
N LEU A 9 0.49 12.19 32.67
CA LEU A 9 0.37 12.32 31.20
C LEU A 9 0.27 13.79 30.75
N ASN A 10 0.95 14.70 31.44
CA ASN A 10 1.04 16.08 31.01
C ASN A 10 1.85 16.15 29.68
N PRO A 11 1.34 16.85 28.64
CA PRO A 11 2.07 17.06 27.39
C PRO A 11 3.52 17.58 27.56
N ALA A 12 3.79 18.35 28.61
CA ALA A 12 5.12 18.88 28.91
C ALA A 12 6.11 17.80 29.41
N SER A 13 5.66 16.83 30.21
CA SER A 13 6.50 15.72 30.69
C SER A 13 6.80 14.70 29.57
N ILE A 14 5.88 14.53 28.62
CA ILE A 14 6.08 13.71 27.40
C ILE A 14 7.12 14.36 26.48
N ALA A 15 7.11 15.68 26.34
CA ALA A 15 8.09 16.42 25.54
C ALA A 15 9.52 16.35 26.13
N ALA A 16 9.66 16.35 27.45
CA ALA A 16 10.94 16.25 28.14
C ALA A 16 11.57 14.84 28.07
N ALA A 17 10.76 13.78 28.16
CA ALA A 17 11.24 12.40 28.07
C ALA A 17 11.74 12.02 26.66
N ALA A 18 11.23 12.68 25.61
CA ALA A 18 11.66 12.47 24.23
C ALA A 18 13.09 12.96 23.94
N ALA A 19 13.66 13.81 24.80
CA ALA A 19 15.01 14.36 24.62
C ALA A 19 16.14 13.42 25.10
N VAL A 20 15.85 12.39 25.89
CA VAL A 20 16.88 11.61 26.62
C VAL A 20 17.22 10.26 25.97
N ILE A 21 16.39 9.74 25.05
CA ILE A 21 16.59 8.40 24.48
C ILE A 21 17.31 8.51 23.13
N GLY A 22 18.63 8.42 23.21
CA GLY A 22 19.56 8.43 22.09
C GLY A 22 19.33 7.30 21.10
N HIS A 23 18.83 7.65 19.93
CA HIS A 23 19.18 6.96 18.69
C HIS A 23 19.77 7.98 17.72
N ASN A 24 21.04 7.74 17.40
CA ASN A 24 21.94 8.58 16.61
C ASN A 24 21.55 8.59 15.11
N SER A 25 20.37 9.14 14.81
CA SER A 25 19.97 9.62 13.47
C SER A 25 19.13 10.90 13.54
N GLN A 26 19.16 11.59 14.69
CA GLN A 26 18.74 12.98 14.79
C GLN A 26 19.76 13.87 14.06
N ALA A 27 19.82 13.79 12.73
CA ALA A 27 20.05 15.02 11.99
C ALA A 27 18.98 16.00 12.47
N GLU A 28 19.35 17.22 12.86
CA GLU A 28 18.41 18.30 13.10
C GLU A 28 17.56 18.48 11.84
N TRP A 29 16.38 17.86 11.79
CA TRP A 29 15.46 17.99 10.67
C TRP A 29 14.69 19.29 10.83
N SER A 30 15.44 20.39 10.78
CA SER A 30 14.92 21.74 10.74
C SER A 30 13.97 21.86 9.55
N SER A 31 12.93 22.67 9.71
CA SER A 31 12.07 23.16 8.63
C SER A 31 12.83 23.99 7.59
N GLY A 32 14.15 24.13 7.73
CA GLY A 32 15.04 24.75 6.76
C GLY A 32 14.99 24.01 5.43
N HIS A 33 14.91 24.79 4.35
CA HIS A 33 15.16 24.28 3.02
C HIS A 33 16.61 23.81 2.96
N ILE A 34 16.88 22.50 3.10
CA ILE A 34 18.23 21.96 2.89
C ILE A 34 18.50 22.05 1.38
N PRO A 35 19.42 22.92 0.91
CA PRO A 35 19.82 22.89 -0.48
C PRO A 35 20.53 21.56 -0.72
N LEU A 36 20.00 20.74 -1.62
CA LEU A 36 20.67 19.52 -2.06
C LEU A 36 21.58 19.88 -3.22
N ALA A 37 22.80 19.35 -3.22
CA ALA A 37 23.71 19.45 -4.37
C ALA A 37 23.01 18.93 -5.65
N PRO A 38 23.40 19.40 -6.84
CA PRO A 38 22.95 18.81 -8.10
C PRO A 38 23.10 17.29 -8.06
N TYR A 39 22.07 16.58 -8.52
CA TYR A 39 22.10 15.13 -8.57
C TYR A 39 22.56 14.71 -9.96
N GLU A 40 23.64 13.94 -10.02
CA GLU A 40 24.18 13.35 -11.25
C GLU A 40 24.27 11.83 -11.03
N PRO A 41 23.39 11.03 -11.66
CA PRO A 41 23.47 9.58 -11.53
C PRO A 41 24.73 9.07 -12.24
N THR A 42 25.36 8.04 -11.68
CA THR A 42 26.42 7.32 -12.39
C THR A 42 25.80 6.35 -13.40
N ASP A 43 26.54 5.98 -14.43
CA ASP A 43 26.11 5.00 -15.44
C ASP A 43 25.65 3.67 -14.81
N GLU A 44 26.28 3.26 -13.71
CA GLU A 44 25.88 2.05 -12.98
C GLU A 44 24.51 2.20 -12.29
N ILE A 45 24.23 3.37 -11.72
CA ILE A 45 22.92 3.67 -11.11
C ILE A 45 21.85 3.67 -12.20
N GLU A 46 22.10 4.32 -13.33
CA GLU A 46 21.17 4.37 -14.45
C GLU A 46 20.85 2.96 -14.97
N ALA A 47 21.87 2.13 -15.20
CA ALA A 47 21.70 0.76 -15.68
C ALA A 47 20.85 -0.09 -14.71
N VAL A 48 21.11 0.00 -13.39
CA VAL A 48 20.32 -0.74 -12.39
C VAL A 48 18.88 -0.25 -12.34
N VAL A 49 18.66 1.06 -12.42
CA VAL A 49 17.32 1.67 -12.42
C VAL A 49 16.53 1.26 -13.65
N ASP A 50 17.13 1.31 -14.84
CA ASP A 50 16.47 0.96 -16.09
C ASP A 50 16.04 -0.50 -16.12
N GLU A 51 16.89 -1.40 -15.66
CA GLU A 51 16.56 -2.82 -15.52
C GLU A 51 15.42 -3.04 -14.51
N LEU A 52 15.42 -2.33 -13.37
CA LEU A 52 14.33 -2.37 -12.40
C LEU A 52 13.00 -1.87 -12.98
N VAL A 53 13.04 -0.83 -13.83
CA VAL A 53 11.86 -0.31 -14.53
C VAL A 53 11.33 -1.33 -15.54
N ALA A 54 12.21 -1.98 -16.31
CA ALA A 54 11.83 -3.02 -17.26
C ALA A 54 11.17 -4.21 -16.55
N LEU A 55 11.83 -4.77 -15.53
CA LEU A 55 11.32 -5.89 -14.72
C LEU A 55 10.00 -5.56 -14.02
N HIS A 56 9.83 -4.35 -13.49
CA HIS A 56 8.56 -3.96 -12.87
C HIS A 56 7.42 -3.90 -13.89
N ARG A 57 7.67 -3.42 -15.11
CA ARG A 57 6.66 -3.41 -16.19
C ARG A 57 6.27 -4.84 -16.59
N GLU A 58 7.24 -5.72 -16.74
CA GLU A 58 7.01 -7.14 -17.00
C GLU A 58 6.18 -7.78 -15.88
N ARG A 59 6.56 -7.53 -14.62
CA ARG A 59 5.80 -7.96 -13.44
C ARG A 59 4.35 -7.48 -13.46
N GLN A 60 4.12 -6.20 -13.83
CA GLN A 60 2.76 -5.68 -13.96
C GLN A 60 1.96 -6.41 -15.05
N PHE A 61 2.60 -6.82 -16.15
CA PHE A 61 1.97 -7.63 -17.19
C PHE A 61 1.60 -9.02 -16.66
N VAL A 62 2.52 -9.73 -16.00
CA VAL A 62 2.30 -11.03 -15.36
C VAL A 62 1.12 -10.98 -14.38
N LEU A 63 1.12 -10.02 -13.46
CA LEU A 63 0.04 -9.86 -12.46
C LEU A 63 -1.32 -9.59 -13.10
N LYS A 64 -1.36 -8.79 -14.18
CA LYS A 64 -2.60 -8.50 -14.91
C LYS A 64 -3.15 -9.75 -15.58
N ASN A 65 -2.31 -10.56 -16.23
CA ASN A 65 -2.75 -11.79 -16.89
C ASN A 65 -3.20 -12.85 -15.89
N LYS A 66 -2.46 -13.03 -14.79
CA LYS A 66 -2.90 -13.86 -13.65
C LYS A 66 -4.29 -13.45 -13.17
N THR A 67 -4.50 -12.16 -12.93
CA THR A 67 -5.80 -11.64 -12.45
C THR A 67 -6.91 -11.91 -13.46
N LYS A 68 -6.66 -11.75 -14.76
CA LYS A 68 -7.64 -12.07 -15.81
C LYS A 68 -8.05 -13.54 -15.77
N LEU A 69 -7.09 -14.46 -15.59
CA LEU A 69 -7.38 -15.89 -15.49
C LEU A 69 -8.24 -16.23 -14.28
N ILE A 70 -7.91 -15.68 -13.10
CA ILE A 70 -8.72 -15.85 -11.89
C ILE A 70 -10.15 -15.33 -12.10
N LEU A 71 -10.30 -14.16 -12.72
CA LEU A 71 -11.62 -13.59 -13.01
C LEU A 71 -12.39 -14.41 -14.04
N ALA A 72 -11.72 -14.95 -15.07
CA ALA A 72 -12.33 -15.83 -16.06
C ALA A 72 -12.79 -17.16 -15.44
N GLN A 73 -12.00 -17.75 -14.54
CA GLN A 73 -12.39 -18.93 -13.76
C GLN A 73 -13.65 -18.65 -12.93
N LYS A 74 -13.67 -17.53 -12.18
CA LYS A 74 -14.85 -17.11 -11.41
C LYS A 74 -16.05 -16.86 -12.31
N ALA A 75 -15.86 -16.26 -13.48
CA ALA A 75 -16.94 -16.01 -14.44
C ALA A 75 -17.54 -17.32 -14.98
N ALA A 76 -16.70 -18.30 -15.34
CA ALA A 76 -17.14 -19.61 -15.77
C ALA A 76 -17.99 -20.29 -14.67
N ALA A 77 -17.50 -20.29 -13.42
CA ALA A 77 -18.25 -20.85 -12.29
C ALA A 77 -19.61 -20.17 -12.09
N ARG A 78 -19.67 -18.83 -12.15
CA ARG A 78 -20.93 -18.08 -12.04
C ARG A 78 -21.92 -18.45 -13.14
N SER A 79 -21.45 -18.58 -14.39
CA SER A 79 -22.33 -18.93 -15.52
C SER A 79 -22.96 -20.32 -15.38
N MET A 80 -22.36 -21.22 -14.59
CA MET A 80 -22.85 -22.59 -14.38
C MET A 80 -23.73 -22.73 -13.13
N LEU A 81 -23.52 -21.90 -12.12
CA LEU A 81 -24.10 -22.08 -10.78
C LEU A 81 -25.15 -21.04 -10.42
N CYS A 82 -25.12 -19.88 -11.05
CA CYS A 82 -25.97 -18.75 -10.71
C CYS A 82 -27.14 -18.61 -11.68
N THR A 83 -28.25 -18.12 -11.16
CA THR A 83 -29.44 -17.71 -11.89
C THR A 83 -29.67 -16.21 -11.70
N ASP A 84 -30.63 -15.62 -12.40
CA ASP A 84 -30.94 -14.19 -12.24
C ASP A 84 -31.33 -13.81 -10.81
N ALA A 85 -31.93 -14.74 -10.04
CA ALA A 85 -32.28 -14.53 -8.64
C ALA A 85 -31.06 -14.41 -7.71
N ASP A 86 -29.87 -14.81 -8.15
CA ASP A 86 -28.62 -14.68 -7.39
C ASP A 86 -28.02 -13.28 -7.46
N PHE A 87 -28.56 -12.40 -8.32
CA PHE A 87 -28.07 -11.06 -8.54
C PHE A 87 -28.93 -10.03 -7.82
N GLU A 88 -28.27 -9.10 -7.13
CA GLU A 88 -28.90 -7.97 -6.44
C GLU A 88 -28.40 -6.64 -7.02
N GLU A 89 -29.20 -5.60 -6.87
CA GLU A 89 -28.81 -4.25 -7.24
C GLU A 89 -27.58 -3.81 -6.43
N ASP A 90 -26.55 -3.28 -7.11
CA ASP A 90 -25.38 -2.75 -6.45
C ASP A 90 -25.64 -1.33 -5.94
N THR A 91 -26.27 -1.23 -4.76
CA THR A 91 -26.59 0.05 -4.08
C THR A 91 -25.37 0.87 -3.68
N ASN A 92 -24.15 0.35 -3.84
CA ASN A 92 -22.91 1.09 -3.54
C ASN A 92 -22.48 2.02 -4.68
N THR A 93 -23.19 2.05 -5.81
CA THR A 93 -22.83 2.88 -6.94
C THR A 93 -24.05 3.37 -7.70
N ASP A 94 -24.13 4.68 -7.92
CA ASP A 94 -25.17 5.30 -8.78
C ASP A 94 -24.89 5.11 -10.28
N LYS A 95 -23.98 4.18 -10.63
CA LYS A 95 -23.55 3.99 -12.01
C LYS A 95 -24.56 3.10 -12.72
N VAL A 96 -25.22 3.67 -13.71
CA VAL A 96 -25.96 2.91 -14.71
C VAL A 96 -25.01 2.36 -15.77
N THR A 97 -25.36 1.20 -16.30
CA THR A 97 -24.71 0.63 -17.48
C THR A 97 -24.96 1.51 -18.71
N ALA A 98 -24.23 1.27 -19.81
CA ALA A 98 -24.47 1.96 -21.08
C ALA A 98 -25.91 1.83 -21.61
N PHE A 99 -26.67 0.87 -21.09
CA PHE A 99 -28.07 0.61 -21.45
C PHE A 99 -29.07 1.14 -20.41
N GLY A 100 -28.65 2.05 -19.52
CA GLY A 100 -29.52 2.64 -18.49
C GLY A 100 -29.92 1.69 -17.37
N ARG A 101 -29.50 0.41 -17.40
CA ARG A 101 -29.77 -0.55 -16.32
C ARG A 101 -28.85 -0.28 -15.15
N LYS A 102 -29.39 -0.39 -13.94
CA LYS A 102 -28.58 -0.35 -12.72
C LYS A 102 -27.61 -1.52 -12.70
N LYS A 103 -26.44 -1.30 -12.12
CA LYS A 103 -25.42 -2.34 -12.01
C LYS A 103 -25.90 -3.38 -11.00
N VAL A 104 -25.71 -4.66 -11.34
CA VAL A 104 -25.99 -5.78 -10.43
C VAL A 104 -24.70 -6.43 -9.95
N LYS A 105 -24.75 -7.07 -8.79
CA LYS A 105 -23.68 -7.90 -8.21
C LYS A 105 -24.28 -9.22 -7.72
N LEU A 106 -23.44 -10.22 -7.50
CA LEU A 106 -23.90 -11.43 -6.81
C LEU A 106 -24.27 -11.08 -5.37
N SER A 107 -25.34 -11.68 -4.88
CA SER A 107 -25.61 -11.72 -3.44
C SER A 107 -24.45 -12.39 -2.71
N LYS A 108 -24.21 -12.01 -1.45
CA LYS A 108 -23.13 -12.61 -0.64
C LYS A 108 -23.26 -14.13 -0.51
N ALA A 109 -24.50 -14.64 -0.44
CA ALA A 109 -24.77 -16.07 -0.38
C ALA A 109 -24.37 -16.77 -1.69
N ALA A 110 -24.72 -16.18 -2.83
CA ALA A 110 -24.32 -16.71 -4.14
C ALA A 110 -22.81 -16.65 -4.35
N GLU A 111 -22.14 -15.55 -3.97
CA GLU A 111 -20.69 -15.41 -4.04
C GLU A 111 -19.99 -16.51 -3.23
N LYS A 112 -20.44 -16.73 -1.98
CA LYS A 112 -19.91 -17.81 -1.13
C LYS A 112 -20.11 -19.19 -1.77
N ARG A 113 -21.30 -19.47 -2.32
CA ARG A 113 -21.60 -20.73 -3.01
C ARG A 113 -20.68 -20.97 -4.19
N VAL A 114 -20.43 -19.94 -5.01
CA VAL A 114 -19.48 -19.99 -6.14
C VAL A 114 -18.07 -20.28 -5.66
N ASP A 115 -17.58 -19.54 -4.66
CA ASP A 115 -16.21 -19.73 -4.16
C ASP A 115 -16.02 -21.12 -3.52
N THR A 116 -17.02 -21.64 -2.79
CA THR A 116 -17.01 -23.02 -2.27
C THR A 116 -16.99 -24.06 -3.38
N ALA A 117 -17.79 -23.88 -4.44
CA ALA A 117 -17.82 -24.81 -5.57
C ALA A 117 -16.51 -24.80 -6.37
N ILE A 118 -15.88 -23.63 -6.55
CA ILE A 118 -14.54 -23.54 -7.16
C ILE A 118 -13.53 -24.29 -6.29
N ALA A 119 -13.53 -24.10 -4.97
CA ALA A 119 -12.61 -24.80 -4.08
C ALA A 119 -12.76 -26.33 -4.16
N ALA A 120 -13.99 -26.84 -4.17
CA ALA A 120 -14.26 -28.27 -4.36
C ALA A 120 -13.76 -28.77 -5.73
N ALA A 121 -14.04 -28.03 -6.80
CA ALA A 121 -13.59 -28.36 -8.15
C ALA A 121 -12.05 -28.36 -8.28
N LEU A 122 -11.35 -27.48 -7.56
CA LEU A 122 -9.89 -27.45 -7.52
C LEU A 122 -9.30 -28.69 -6.84
N GLU A 123 -9.94 -29.20 -5.79
CA GLU A 123 -9.51 -30.45 -5.14
C GLU A 123 -9.74 -31.67 -6.05
N GLU A 124 -10.84 -31.72 -6.81
CA GLU A 124 -11.06 -32.75 -7.85
C GLU A 124 -9.97 -32.72 -8.94
N ILE A 125 -9.61 -31.51 -9.42
CA ILE A 125 -8.55 -31.34 -10.42
C ILE A 125 -7.22 -31.83 -9.86
N LYS A 126 -6.93 -31.50 -8.60
CA LYS A 126 -5.69 -31.89 -7.92
C LYS A 126 -5.59 -33.40 -7.67
N SER A 127 -6.69 -34.07 -7.34
CA SER A 127 -6.73 -35.52 -7.16
C SER A 127 -6.76 -36.31 -8.46
N GLY A 128 -7.03 -35.64 -9.60
CA GLY A 128 -7.24 -36.28 -10.89
C GLY A 128 -8.62 -36.93 -11.05
N GLN A 129 -9.45 -36.91 -10.01
CA GLN A 129 -10.81 -37.46 -10.02
C GLN A 129 -11.80 -36.37 -10.42
N ILE A 130 -11.80 -36.02 -11.71
CA ILE A 130 -12.72 -35.00 -12.24
C ILE A 130 -14.11 -35.61 -12.39
N VAL A 131 -15.00 -35.30 -11.45
CA VAL A 131 -16.39 -35.82 -11.41
C VAL A 131 -17.37 -34.71 -11.78
N SER A 132 -17.15 -33.48 -11.33
CA SER A 132 -18.07 -32.37 -11.56
C SER A 132 -17.83 -31.70 -12.92
N ARG A 133 -18.93 -31.27 -13.55
CA ARG A 133 -18.88 -30.47 -14.79
C ARG A 133 -18.06 -29.19 -14.59
N LEU A 134 -18.12 -28.60 -13.39
CA LEU A 134 -17.36 -27.40 -13.07
C LEU A 134 -15.85 -27.68 -13.10
N ALA A 135 -15.39 -28.75 -12.43
CA ALA A 135 -14.00 -29.17 -12.47
C ALA A 135 -13.51 -29.41 -13.90
N ALA A 136 -14.30 -30.12 -14.72
CA ALA A 136 -14.00 -30.32 -16.13
C ALA A 136 -13.85 -29.00 -16.91
N THR A 137 -14.69 -28.00 -16.60
CA THR A 137 -14.70 -26.69 -17.26
C THR A 137 -13.48 -25.84 -16.87
N ILE A 138 -13.08 -25.87 -15.60
CA ILE A 138 -12.04 -24.96 -15.07
C ILE A 138 -10.64 -25.60 -14.96
N ARG A 139 -10.47 -26.87 -15.35
CA ARG A 139 -9.23 -27.65 -15.17
C ARG A 139 -7.95 -27.00 -15.70
N HIS A 140 -8.04 -26.13 -16.70
CA HIS A 140 -6.86 -25.51 -17.33
C HIS A 140 -6.36 -24.24 -16.59
N PHE A 141 -7.20 -23.64 -15.74
CA PHE A 141 -6.85 -22.40 -15.03
C PHE A 141 -5.73 -22.59 -14.00
N PRO A 142 -5.72 -23.62 -13.13
CA PRO A 142 -4.72 -23.74 -12.07
C PRO A 142 -3.29 -23.77 -12.58
N ALA A 143 -2.99 -24.63 -13.55
CA ALA A 143 -1.64 -24.73 -14.14
C ALA A 143 -1.20 -23.41 -14.80
N SER A 144 -2.14 -22.72 -15.47
CA SER A 144 -1.86 -21.41 -16.09
C SER A 144 -1.59 -20.32 -15.06
N ILE A 145 -2.35 -20.30 -13.95
CA ILE A 145 -2.15 -19.37 -12.84
C ILE A 145 -0.81 -19.63 -12.16
N GLU A 146 -0.47 -20.90 -11.92
CA GLU A 146 0.80 -21.32 -11.32
C GLU A 146 2.01 -20.87 -12.16
N ASN A 147 1.92 -20.94 -13.50
CA ASN A 147 2.97 -20.45 -14.38
C ASN A 147 3.22 -18.95 -14.21
N PHE A 148 2.16 -18.13 -14.11
CA PHE A 148 2.32 -16.70 -13.83
C PHE A 148 2.81 -16.42 -12.40
N GLU A 149 2.49 -17.28 -11.43
CA GLU A 149 3.05 -17.18 -10.07
C GLU A 149 4.55 -17.44 -10.07
N LYS A 150 5.02 -18.48 -10.76
CA LYS A 150 6.46 -18.77 -10.93
C LYS A 150 7.20 -17.60 -11.56
N GLN A 151 6.67 -17.04 -12.65
CA GLN A 151 7.24 -15.85 -13.31
C GLN A 151 7.29 -14.63 -12.36
N ASP A 152 6.22 -14.34 -11.61
CA ASP A 152 6.22 -13.25 -10.63
C ASP A 152 7.30 -13.45 -9.56
N GLU A 153 7.48 -14.66 -9.05
CA GLU A 153 8.53 -14.98 -8.07
C GLU A 153 9.95 -14.88 -8.64
N GLU A 154 10.17 -15.30 -9.88
CA GLU A 154 11.45 -15.13 -10.58
C GLU A 154 11.80 -13.66 -10.75
N ILE A 155 10.87 -12.84 -11.25
CA ILE A 155 11.06 -11.40 -11.42
C ILE A 155 11.35 -10.74 -10.08
N LYS A 156 10.60 -11.08 -9.01
CA LYS A 156 10.88 -10.56 -7.65
C LYS A 156 12.28 -10.90 -7.17
N LYS A 157 12.76 -12.13 -7.41
CA LYS A 157 14.11 -12.54 -7.02
C LYS A 157 15.17 -11.68 -7.71
N VAL A 158 15.00 -11.36 -9.00
CA VAL A 158 15.94 -10.49 -9.73
C VAL A 158 15.84 -9.05 -9.21
N MET A 159 14.64 -8.48 -9.11
CA MET A 159 14.42 -7.13 -8.60
C MET A 159 15.01 -6.92 -7.20
N THR A 160 14.83 -7.89 -6.29
CA THR A 160 15.35 -7.82 -4.91
C THR A 160 16.88 -7.93 -4.83
N LYS A 161 17.54 -8.56 -5.83
CA LYS A 161 19.00 -8.54 -5.94
C LYS A 161 19.48 -7.18 -6.46
N LEU A 162 18.89 -6.69 -7.55
CA LEU A 162 19.29 -5.44 -8.20
C LEU A 162 19.23 -4.22 -7.27
N VAL A 163 18.16 -4.07 -6.48
CA VAL A 163 18.05 -2.93 -5.56
C VAL A 163 19.15 -2.83 -4.52
N LYS A 164 19.87 -3.91 -4.24
CA LYS A 164 20.98 -3.93 -3.27
C LYS A 164 22.23 -3.23 -3.79
N HIS A 165 22.32 -3.03 -5.11
CA HIS A 165 23.40 -2.31 -5.77
C HIS A 165 23.18 -0.79 -5.76
N LEU A 166 21.98 -0.32 -5.40
CA LEU A 166 21.71 1.12 -5.32
C LEU A 166 22.36 1.72 -4.06
N PRO A 167 23.04 2.88 -4.16
CA PRO A 167 23.74 3.49 -3.03
C PRO A 167 22.86 3.78 -1.80
N VAL A 168 21.57 4.04 -2.01
CA VAL A 168 20.60 4.29 -0.93
C VAL A 168 20.20 3.05 -0.13
N TYR A 169 20.55 1.84 -0.60
CA TYR A 169 20.08 0.59 -0.01
C TYR A 169 20.42 0.40 1.48
N PRO A 170 21.60 0.81 2.01
CA PRO A 170 21.87 0.75 3.45
C PRO A 170 20.82 1.48 4.29
N TRP A 171 20.37 2.65 3.82
CA TRP A 171 19.27 3.37 4.48
C TRP A 171 17.96 2.58 4.40
N VAL A 172 17.61 2.07 3.22
CA VAL A 172 16.40 1.25 3.03
C VAL A 172 16.37 0.07 4.00
N LYS A 173 17.48 -0.66 4.11
CA LYS A 173 17.64 -1.80 5.02
C LYS A 173 17.51 -1.42 6.49
N SER A 174 17.89 -0.19 6.86
CA SER A 174 17.74 0.32 8.23
C SER A 174 16.28 0.62 8.61
N VAL A 175 15.40 0.81 7.63
CA VAL A 175 13.99 1.12 7.88
C VAL A 175 13.20 -0.16 8.18
N LYS A 176 12.84 -0.34 9.46
CA LYS A 176 12.02 -1.48 9.90
C LYS A 176 10.72 -1.57 9.11
N GLY A 177 10.54 -2.72 8.45
CA GLY A 177 9.36 -3.02 7.64
C GLY A 177 9.41 -2.50 6.20
N PHE A 178 10.48 -1.83 5.76
CA PHE A 178 10.61 -1.44 4.35
C PHE A 178 11.38 -2.51 3.56
N GLY A 179 10.65 -3.52 3.07
CA GLY A 179 11.26 -4.67 2.40
C GLY A 179 11.77 -4.40 0.98
N ASP A 180 12.77 -5.17 0.55
CA ASP A 180 13.46 -5.07 -0.75
C ASP A 180 12.49 -4.96 -1.94
N ILE A 181 11.46 -5.80 -2.00
CA ILE A 181 10.51 -5.77 -3.13
C ILE A 181 9.64 -4.51 -3.13
N SER A 182 9.29 -3.98 -1.94
CA SER A 182 8.53 -2.72 -1.87
C SER A 182 9.38 -1.56 -2.38
N PHE A 183 10.66 -1.53 -1.99
CA PHE A 183 11.62 -0.56 -2.52
C PHE A 183 11.80 -0.71 -4.04
N ALA A 184 12.03 -1.94 -4.52
CA ALA A 184 12.19 -2.22 -5.95
C ALA A 184 10.99 -1.80 -6.78
N THR A 185 9.75 -2.02 -6.30
CA THR A 185 8.55 -1.57 -7.01
C THR A 185 8.38 -0.05 -7.00
N ILE A 186 8.86 0.67 -5.97
CA ILE A 186 8.87 2.14 -5.98
C ILE A 186 9.84 2.64 -7.05
N VAL A 187 11.05 2.07 -7.11
CA VAL A 187 12.05 2.41 -8.15
C VAL A 187 11.51 2.07 -9.53
N GLY A 188 11.01 0.85 -9.74
CA GLY A 188 10.44 0.45 -11.03
C GLY A 188 9.25 1.30 -11.49
N GLU A 189 8.51 1.92 -10.56
CA GLU A 189 7.43 2.86 -10.89
C GLU A 189 7.93 4.29 -11.16
N CYS A 190 8.93 4.74 -10.40
CA CYS A 190 9.41 6.12 -10.45
C CYS A 190 10.55 6.33 -11.44
N GLY A 191 11.30 5.28 -11.79
CA GLY A 191 12.64 5.40 -12.34
C GLY A 191 13.63 5.85 -11.27
N ASP A 192 14.65 6.58 -11.70
CA ASP A 192 15.60 7.20 -10.80
C ASP A 192 14.89 8.30 -9.98
N ILE A 193 14.93 8.17 -8.66
CA ILE A 193 14.24 9.07 -7.74
C ILE A 193 15.02 10.39 -7.58
N GLY A 194 16.34 10.37 -7.77
CA GLY A 194 17.22 11.53 -7.59
C GLY A 194 17.00 12.61 -8.66
N SER A 195 16.75 12.21 -9.90
CA SER A 195 16.46 13.11 -11.03
C SER A 195 15.15 13.90 -10.91
N TYR A 196 14.27 13.57 -9.97
CA TYR A 196 13.07 14.37 -9.73
C TYR A 196 13.44 15.74 -9.16
N LYS A 197 12.92 16.81 -9.78
CA LYS A 197 13.12 18.20 -9.34
C LYS A 197 12.79 18.47 -7.86
N SER A 198 11.87 17.70 -7.29
CA SER A 198 11.53 17.78 -5.86
C SER A 198 10.76 16.55 -5.41
N VAL A 199 10.73 16.33 -4.10
CA VAL A 199 9.88 15.31 -3.47
C VAL A 199 8.40 15.43 -3.87
N ALA A 200 7.91 16.64 -4.12
CA ALA A 200 6.52 16.85 -4.54
C ALA A 200 6.23 16.24 -5.92
N ALA A 201 7.21 16.21 -6.81
CA ALA A 201 7.10 15.54 -8.10
C ALA A 201 7.03 14.01 -7.95
N VAL A 202 7.84 13.44 -7.04
CA VAL A 202 7.75 12.00 -6.67
C VAL A 202 6.38 11.68 -6.08
N TRP A 203 5.88 12.52 -5.18
CA TRP A 203 4.52 12.36 -4.63
C TRP A 203 3.45 12.43 -5.72
N LYS A 204 3.57 13.32 -6.71
CA LYS A 204 2.63 13.39 -7.83
C LYS A 204 2.66 12.10 -8.66
N ARG A 205 3.85 11.56 -8.94
CA ARG A 205 4.00 10.27 -9.66
C ARG A 205 3.27 9.13 -8.96
N LEU A 206 3.39 9.05 -7.63
CA LEU A 206 2.82 8.00 -6.79
C LEU A 206 1.36 8.26 -6.34
N GLY A 207 0.69 9.32 -6.83
CA GLY A 207 -0.72 9.58 -6.44
C GLY A 207 -0.89 10.19 -5.05
N LEU A 208 0.17 10.77 -4.47
CA LEU A 208 0.25 11.32 -3.12
C LEU A 208 0.19 12.85 -3.06
N ALA A 209 0.20 13.53 -4.21
CA ALA A 209 0.13 14.99 -4.24
C ALA A 209 -1.18 15.53 -3.65
N VAL A 210 -1.11 16.79 -3.23
CA VAL A 210 -2.28 17.63 -2.93
C VAL A 210 -2.27 18.72 -4.00
N MET A 211 -3.37 18.86 -4.71
CA MET A 211 -3.54 19.81 -5.81
C MET A 211 -4.75 20.68 -5.48
N ASN A 212 -4.56 22.00 -5.45
CA ASN A 212 -5.61 22.97 -5.13
C ASN A 212 -6.35 22.64 -3.82
N GLY A 213 -5.60 22.28 -2.77
CA GLY A 213 -6.17 21.88 -1.47
C GLY A 213 -6.87 20.52 -1.43
N LYS A 214 -6.96 19.80 -2.56
CA LYS A 214 -7.62 18.49 -2.66
C LYS A 214 -6.59 17.37 -2.87
N ARG A 215 -6.93 16.13 -2.48
CA ARG A 215 -6.06 14.99 -2.75
C ARG A 215 -6.06 14.66 -4.24
N GLN A 216 -4.90 14.29 -4.77
CA GLN A 216 -4.80 13.73 -6.13
C GLN A 216 -5.76 12.54 -6.30
N GLY A 217 -6.45 12.50 -7.44
CA GLY A 217 -7.52 11.53 -7.72
C GLY A 217 -8.90 11.88 -7.13
N ALA A 218 -9.08 13.07 -6.54
CA ALA A 218 -10.38 13.61 -6.15
C ALA A 218 -10.43 15.14 -6.36
N PRO A 219 -10.52 15.62 -7.62
CA PRO A 219 -10.52 17.06 -7.93
C PRO A 219 -11.69 17.83 -7.30
N GLY A 220 -12.83 17.17 -7.09
CA GLY A 220 -14.00 17.76 -6.45
C GLY A 220 -15.25 17.61 -7.31
N GLU A 221 -16.35 18.16 -6.83
CA GLU A 221 -17.59 18.29 -7.59
C GLU A 221 -17.40 19.28 -8.74
N GLY A 222 -18.04 19.02 -9.89
CA GLY A 222 -17.90 19.86 -11.09
C GLY A 222 -16.55 19.77 -11.81
N ALA A 223 -15.68 18.82 -11.44
CA ALA A 223 -14.36 18.67 -12.05
C ALA A 223 -14.42 18.37 -13.56
N THR A 224 -13.66 19.13 -14.32
CA THR A 224 -13.54 19.00 -15.78
C THR A 224 -12.59 17.87 -16.17
N ALA A 225 -12.63 17.44 -17.44
CA ALA A 225 -11.64 16.50 -17.97
C ALA A 225 -10.19 16.99 -17.77
N GLN A 226 -9.97 18.31 -17.89
CA GLN A 226 -8.66 18.92 -17.69
C GLN A 226 -8.17 18.83 -16.24
N ASP A 227 -9.07 18.92 -15.26
CA ASP A 227 -8.71 18.73 -13.85
C ASP A 227 -8.22 17.30 -13.58
N TRP A 228 -8.86 16.31 -14.22
CA TRP A 228 -8.44 14.90 -14.13
C TRP A 228 -7.09 14.65 -14.81
N ILE A 229 -6.86 15.26 -15.97
CA ILE A 229 -5.58 15.23 -16.68
C ILE A 229 -4.48 15.88 -15.82
N ALA A 230 -4.76 17.06 -15.26
CA ALA A 230 -3.82 17.78 -14.39
C ALA A 230 -3.47 16.99 -13.13
N HIS A 231 -4.48 16.34 -12.52
CA HIS A 231 -4.29 15.40 -11.43
C HIS A 231 -3.40 14.23 -11.83
N GLY A 232 -3.49 13.73 -13.07
CA GLY A 232 -2.65 12.64 -13.57
C GLY A 232 -2.69 11.39 -12.68
N TYR A 233 -3.82 11.18 -12.00
CA TYR A 233 -3.94 10.11 -11.01
C TYR A 233 -3.99 8.75 -11.70
N ASN A 234 -3.12 7.85 -11.26
CA ASN A 234 -3.15 6.46 -11.71
C ASN A 234 -3.23 5.53 -10.48
N ARG A 235 -4.32 4.76 -10.40
CA ARG A 235 -4.59 3.84 -9.29
C ARG A 235 -3.52 2.76 -9.13
N GLN A 236 -2.92 2.30 -10.22
CA GLN A 236 -1.87 1.26 -10.18
C GLN A 236 -0.60 1.82 -9.55
N ARG A 237 -0.19 3.04 -9.96
CA ARG A 237 0.94 3.75 -9.35
C ARG A 237 0.71 4.01 -7.86
N ARG A 238 -0.52 4.42 -7.52
CA ARG A 238 -0.90 4.65 -6.12
C ARG A 238 -0.83 3.38 -5.27
N ALA A 239 -1.13 2.21 -5.85
CA ALA A 239 -1.08 0.95 -5.16
C ALA A 239 0.35 0.57 -4.74
N VAL A 240 1.37 0.98 -5.50
CA VAL A 240 2.80 0.74 -5.17
C VAL A 240 3.14 1.35 -3.82
N SER A 241 2.92 2.66 -3.67
CA SER A 241 3.22 3.35 -2.41
C SER A 241 2.29 2.91 -1.28
N TRP A 242 1.03 2.55 -1.60
CA TRP A 242 0.10 1.97 -0.63
C TRP A 242 0.68 0.70 -0.03
N ASN A 243 1.17 -0.23 -0.85
CA ASN A 243 1.71 -1.50 -0.37
C ASN A 243 2.97 -1.29 0.46
N ALA A 244 3.87 -0.40 0.03
CA ALA A 244 5.08 -0.06 0.79
C ALA A 244 4.75 0.48 2.19
N ARG A 245 3.75 1.37 2.29
CA ARG A 245 3.34 1.92 3.58
C ARG A 245 2.81 0.85 4.54
N GLN A 246 2.09 -0.15 4.02
CA GLN A 246 1.51 -1.20 4.85
C GLN A 246 2.61 -1.98 5.56
N GLN A 247 3.76 -2.18 4.91
CA GLN A 247 4.85 -2.94 5.51
C GLN A 247 5.56 -2.19 6.65
N VAL A 248 5.74 -0.86 6.54
CA VAL A 248 6.45 -0.06 7.57
C VAL A 248 5.64 0.20 8.85
N ILE A 249 4.31 0.16 8.79
CA ILE A 249 3.40 0.39 9.94
C ILE A 249 2.60 -0.84 10.36
N GLY A 250 2.89 -2.02 9.82
CA GLY A 250 2.26 -3.28 10.26
C GLY A 250 0.85 -3.53 9.72
N GLY A 251 0.60 -3.32 8.43
CA GLY A 251 -0.65 -3.64 7.74
C GLY A 251 -1.87 -2.85 8.26
N MET A 252 -3.05 -3.17 7.72
CA MET A 252 -4.34 -2.59 8.14
C MET A 252 -4.78 -3.10 9.52
N GLY A 253 -3.96 -2.88 10.56
CA GLY A 253 -4.31 -3.15 11.96
C GLY A 253 -3.41 -4.10 12.74
N LYS A 254 -2.25 -4.55 12.23
CA LYS A 254 -1.37 -5.42 13.04
C LYS A 254 -0.48 -4.66 14.01
N TRP A 255 -0.11 -3.41 13.71
CA TRP A 255 0.60 -2.58 14.68
C TRP A 255 -0.21 -1.35 15.09
N ARG A 256 -0.49 -1.30 16.39
CA ARG A 256 -1.09 -0.20 17.14
C ARG A 256 -0.45 -0.21 18.52
N PRO A 257 -0.16 0.95 19.13
CA PRO A 257 0.32 0.96 20.50
C PRO A 257 -0.78 0.44 21.43
N ALA A 258 -0.37 -0.11 22.57
CA ALA A 258 -1.28 -0.36 23.68
C ALA A 258 -1.95 0.95 24.10
N TYR A 259 -3.23 0.89 24.49
CA TYR A 259 -4.01 2.08 24.79
C TYR A 259 -3.40 2.88 25.95
N GLY A 260 -3.13 4.17 25.71
CA GLY A 260 -2.53 5.06 26.71
C GLY A 260 -1.04 4.83 26.96
N CYS A 261 -0.39 3.90 26.25
CA CYS A 261 1.03 3.66 26.40
C CYS A 261 1.88 4.65 25.58
N ASP A 262 3.13 4.80 26.02
CA ASP A 262 4.16 5.49 25.26
C ASP A 262 4.55 4.71 23.98
N LEU A 263 5.42 5.33 23.18
CA LEU A 263 5.85 4.79 21.89
C LEU A 263 7.33 4.42 21.86
N LEU A 264 7.95 4.18 23.03
CA LEU A 264 9.40 4.01 23.15
C LEU A 264 9.95 2.87 22.30
N HIS A 265 9.24 1.74 22.28
CA HIS A 265 9.65 0.54 21.52
C HIS A 265 9.20 0.54 20.05
N ALA A 266 8.48 1.56 19.61
CA ALA A 266 7.99 1.64 18.24
C ALA A 266 9.09 2.09 17.28
N SER A 267 9.04 1.58 16.05
CA SER A 267 9.88 2.12 14.97
C SER A 267 9.56 3.58 14.70
N TYR A 268 10.48 4.29 14.05
CA TYR A 268 10.26 5.69 13.69
C TYR A 268 8.90 5.94 12.99
N TYR A 269 8.59 5.19 11.93
CA TYR A 269 7.35 5.39 11.17
C TYR A 269 6.09 4.93 11.94
N GLN A 270 6.24 3.99 12.85
CA GLN A 270 5.19 3.57 13.78
C GLN A 270 4.86 4.68 14.78
N ARG A 271 5.88 5.36 15.34
CA ARG A 271 5.67 6.55 16.20
C ARG A 271 4.94 7.66 15.46
N VAL A 272 5.47 8.03 14.28
CA VAL A 272 4.87 9.05 13.42
C VAL A 272 3.41 8.72 13.09
N TYR A 273 3.11 7.44 12.85
CA TYR A 273 1.74 6.99 12.61
C TYR A 273 0.83 7.22 13.83
N ALA A 274 1.22 6.72 15.00
CA ALA A 274 0.39 6.81 16.21
C ALA A 274 0.17 8.26 16.65
N GLU A 275 1.23 9.08 16.68
CA GLU A 275 1.15 10.51 16.97
C GLU A 275 0.22 11.22 15.99
N ARG A 276 0.36 10.94 14.69
CA ARG A 276 -0.50 11.56 13.68
C ARG A 276 -1.94 11.08 13.77
N ALA A 277 -2.17 9.81 14.12
CA ALA A 277 -3.51 9.26 14.28
C ALA A 277 -4.22 9.88 15.49
N ARG A 278 -3.52 10.06 16.62
CA ARG A 278 -4.01 10.78 17.79
C ARG A 278 -4.36 12.24 17.44
N TYR A 279 -3.44 12.96 16.79
CA TYR A 279 -3.67 14.33 16.32
C TYR A 279 -4.86 14.47 15.36
N GLU A 280 -4.99 13.60 14.36
CA GLU A 280 -6.12 13.66 13.42
C GLU A 280 -7.45 13.26 14.08
N SER A 281 -7.41 12.38 15.09
CA SER A 281 -8.58 12.01 15.90
C SER A 281 -9.07 13.23 16.68
N GLU A 282 -8.18 13.90 17.41
CA GLU A 282 -8.47 15.15 18.14
C GLU A 282 -9.01 16.24 17.21
N LYS A 283 -8.30 16.52 16.10
CA LYS A 283 -8.70 17.54 15.12
C LYS A 283 -10.10 17.30 14.53
N LEU A 284 -10.54 16.04 14.44
CA LEU A 284 -11.84 15.66 13.89
C LEU A 284 -12.91 15.47 14.97
N GLY A 285 -12.58 15.64 16.26
CA GLY A 285 -13.49 15.33 17.36
C GLY A 285 -13.87 13.85 17.44
N LEU A 286 -12.98 12.96 16.97
CA LEU A 286 -13.18 11.52 16.97
C LEU A 286 -12.38 10.92 18.14
N PRO A 287 -13.00 10.18 19.08
CA PRO A 287 -12.26 9.62 20.20
C PRO A 287 -11.29 8.52 19.75
N VAL A 288 -10.14 8.45 20.42
CA VAL A 288 -9.28 7.26 20.40
C VAL A 288 -9.87 6.28 21.39
N GLU A 289 -10.19 5.07 20.94
CA GLU A 289 -10.87 4.05 21.74
C GLU A 289 -9.90 2.91 22.09
N ARG A 290 -10.13 2.23 23.22
CA ARG A 290 -9.43 0.98 23.52
C ARG A 290 -10.11 -0.17 22.80
N ASN A 291 -9.36 -0.93 22.02
CA ASN A 291 -9.87 -2.16 21.42
C ASN A 291 -9.98 -3.24 22.50
N GLU A 292 -11.19 -3.71 22.79
CA GLU A 292 -11.46 -4.68 23.86
C GLU A 292 -10.71 -6.01 23.69
N LYS A 293 -10.51 -6.47 22.44
CA LYS A 293 -9.87 -7.75 22.16
C LYS A 293 -8.36 -7.71 22.29
N THR A 294 -7.74 -6.59 21.93
CA THR A 294 -6.27 -6.48 21.81
C THR A 294 -5.65 -5.56 22.85
N GLY A 295 -6.45 -4.75 23.55
CA GLY A 295 -5.97 -3.70 24.46
C GLY A 295 -5.30 -2.51 23.75
N ASN A 296 -5.21 -2.53 22.42
CA ASN A 296 -4.53 -1.52 21.62
C ASN A 296 -5.43 -0.31 21.31
N GLU A 297 -4.81 0.79 20.89
CA GLU A 297 -5.52 1.94 20.35
C GLU A 297 -6.29 1.60 19.08
N SER A 298 -7.54 2.04 19.05
CA SER A 298 -8.45 2.00 17.91
C SER A 298 -8.75 3.43 17.47
N TYR A 299 -8.64 3.66 16.16
CA TYR A 299 -8.92 4.96 15.55
C TYR A 299 -10.03 4.80 14.53
N LYS A 300 -10.90 5.80 14.40
CA LYS A 300 -11.86 5.85 13.29
C LYS A 300 -11.13 5.88 11.95
N MET A 301 -11.72 5.26 10.94
CA MET A 301 -11.09 5.02 9.63
C MET A 301 -10.57 6.30 8.96
N HIS A 302 -11.26 7.43 9.10
CA HIS A 302 -10.84 8.70 8.50
C HIS A 302 -9.54 9.25 9.11
N ALA A 303 -9.42 9.26 10.44
CA ALA A 303 -8.20 9.68 11.14
C ALA A 303 -7.03 8.74 10.81
N ALA A 304 -7.26 7.42 10.87
CA ALA A 304 -6.28 6.41 10.51
C ALA A 304 -5.76 6.59 9.06
N ASN A 305 -6.66 6.78 8.09
CA ASN A 305 -6.28 6.95 6.69
C ASN A 305 -5.46 8.23 6.43
N ARG A 306 -5.75 9.32 7.16
CA ARG A 306 -4.94 10.55 7.09
C ARG A 306 -3.55 10.33 7.68
N ALA A 307 -3.44 9.68 8.83
CA ALA A 307 -2.16 9.31 9.43
C ALA A 307 -1.34 8.39 8.52
N HIS A 308 -1.97 7.37 7.91
CA HIS A 308 -1.34 6.51 6.92
C HIS A 308 -0.76 7.30 5.74
N ARG A 309 -1.53 8.23 5.17
CA ARG A 309 -1.07 9.06 4.05
C ARG A 309 0.09 9.96 4.47
N TYR A 310 0.07 10.48 5.70
CA TYR A 310 1.14 11.32 6.22
C TYR A 310 2.47 10.55 6.34
N VAL A 311 2.43 9.37 6.97
CA VAL A 311 3.59 8.47 7.11
C VAL A 311 4.14 8.08 5.75
N GLU A 312 3.26 7.74 4.81
CA GLU A 312 3.64 7.39 3.45
C GLU A 312 4.35 8.54 2.72
N LYS A 313 3.82 9.76 2.80
CA LYS A 313 4.52 10.94 2.23
C LYS A 313 5.88 11.16 2.89
N ARG A 314 5.98 10.92 4.21
CA ARG A 314 7.23 11.07 4.96
C ARG A 314 8.27 10.02 4.58
N LEU A 315 7.88 8.76 4.42
CA LEU A 315 8.74 7.69 3.90
C LEU A 315 9.32 8.06 2.53
N ILE A 316 8.47 8.50 1.59
CA ILE A 316 8.92 8.91 0.25
C ILE A 316 9.82 10.15 0.32
N LYS A 317 9.55 11.09 1.23
CA LYS A 317 10.45 12.24 1.45
C LYS A 317 11.82 11.79 1.91
N HIS A 318 11.90 10.92 2.91
CA HIS A 318 13.19 10.44 3.40
C HIS A 318 13.91 9.64 2.32
N LEU A 319 13.21 8.78 1.57
CA LEU A 319 13.80 8.05 0.45
C LEU A 319 14.40 9.01 -0.59
N TYR A 320 13.68 10.07 -0.98
CA TYR A 320 14.19 11.08 -1.92
C TYR A 320 15.44 11.79 -1.40
N LEU A 321 15.47 12.16 -0.12
CA LEU A 321 16.60 12.85 0.49
C LEU A 321 17.83 11.93 0.58
N GLU A 322 17.65 10.70 1.06
CA GLU A 322 18.74 9.74 1.22
C GLU A 322 19.27 9.25 -0.13
N TRP A 323 18.41 9.14 -1.15
CA TRP A 323 18.83 8.83 -2.51
C TRP A 323 19.82 9.87 -3.05
N ARG A 324 19.52 11.16 -2.86
CA ARG A 324 20.38 12.26 -3.30
C ARG A 324 21.60 12.51 -2.41
N ARG A 325 21.65 11.94 -1.21
CA ARG A 325 22.83 11.98 -0.33
C ARG A 325 23.80 10.85 -0.62
N ALA A 326 23.30 9.75 -1.17
CA ALA A 326 24.07 8.53 -1.40
C ALA A 326 24.67 8.45 -2.81
N ALA A 327 24.13 9.22 -3.76
CA ALA A 327 24.76 9.48 -5.05
C ALA A 327 25.71 10.67 -4.93
#